data_AF-X1I6D5-F1
#
_entry.id   AF-X1I6D5-F1
#
_cell.length_a   1.000
_cell.length_b   1.000
_cell.length_c   1.000
_cell.angle_alpha   90.00
_cell.angle_beta   90.00
_cell.angle_gamma   90.00
#
_symmetry.space_group_name_H-M   'P 1'
#
loop_
_entity.id
_entity.type
_entity.pdbx_description
1 polymer ?
#
loop_
_entity_poly.entity_id
_entity_poly.type
_entity_poly.pdbx_seq_one_letter_code
_entity_poly.pdbx_strand_id
1 'polypeptide(L)' 'LSRLNLPAEQINVLMQQWHYEKVEELDATWTTAQTLKFFKRGLISIQRVEQELTLNGYNSERTNILIRDAQWTK' A
#
# COMPACT_ATOMS: atom_id res chain seq x y z
N LEU A 1 8.42 -30.41 -5.17
CA LEU A 1 7.72 -29.75 -6.29
C LEU A 1 7.45 -30.67 -7.48
N SER A 2 7.70 -31.97 -7.37
CA SER A 2 7.60 -32.99 -8.43
C SER A 2 6.22 -33.66 -8.53
N ARG A 3 5.13 -32.90 -8.43
CA ARG A 3 3.75 -33.43 -8.57
C ARG A 3 2.84 -32.69 -9.54
N LEU A 4 3.37 -31.72 -10.27
CA LEU A 4 2.66 -31.08 -11.38
C LEU A 4 3.51 -31.32 -12.63
N ASN A 5 2.95 -32.04 -13.58
CA ASN A 5 3.57 -32.48 -14.82
C ASN A 5 3.72 -31.31 -15.81
N LEU A 6 4.28 -30.18 -15.34
CA LEU A 6 4.48 -28.97 -16.12
C LEU A 6 5.86 -29.04 -16.77
N PRO A 7 5.97 -28.84 -18.10
CA PRO A 7 7.26 -28.77 -18.79
C PRO A 7 8.16 -27.73 -18.11
N ALA A 8 9.44 -28.06 -17.92
CA ALA A 8 10.40 -27.23 -17.18
C ALA A 8 10.49 -25.77 -17.69
N GLU A 9 10.15 -25.53 -18.96
CA GLU A 9 10.03 -24.20 -19.56
C GLU A 9 8.96 -23.33 -18.91
N GLN A 10 7.78 -23.88 -18.61
CA GLN A 10 6.68 -23.11 -18.01
C GLN A 10 6.99 -22.68 -16.59
N ILE A 11 7.73 -23.50 -15.84
CA ILE A 11 8.17 -23.16 -14.48
C ILE A 11 9.13 -21.96 -14.52
N ASN A 12 10.08 -21.94 -15.45
CA ASN A 12 11.01 -20.82 -15.57
C ASN A 12 10.31 -19.51 -15.96
N VAL A 13 9.33 -19.55 -16.87
CA VAL A 13 8.54 -18.37 -17.25
C VAL A 13 7.71 -17.87 -16.07
N LEU A 14 7.02 -18.77 -15.35
CA LEU A 14 6.24 -18.39 -14.18
C LEU A 14 7.13 -17.83 -13.05
N MET A 15 8.34 -18.36 -12.87
CA MET A 15 9.32 -17.85 -11.92
C MET A 15 9.89 -16.49 -12.33
N GLN A 16 10.12 -16.25 -13.63
CA GLN A 16 10.51 -14.94 -14.15
C GLN A 16 9.40 -13.91 -13.95
N GLN A 17 8.14 -14.29 -14.17
CA GLN A 17 6.99 -13.43 -13.91
C GLN A 17 6.86 -13.07 -12.42
N TRP A 18 7.05 -14.05 -11.53
CA TRP A 18 7.08 -13.82 -10.07
C TRP A 18 8.24 -12.93 -9.62
N HIS A 19 9.39 -13.03 -10.28
CA HIS A 19 10.56 -12.22 -9.95
C HIS A 19 10.38 -10.77 -10.43
N TYR A 20 9.72 -10.53 -11.56
CA TYR A 20 9.51 -9.18 -12.09
C TYR A 20 8.50 -8.37 -11.28
N GLU A 21 7.47 -9.01 -10.70
CA GLU A 21 6.50 -8.35 -9.81
C GLU A 21 7.10 -7.90 -8.46
N LYS A 22 8.27 -8.43 -8.04
CA LYS A 22 8.87 -8.15 -6.74
C LYS A 22 9.87 -6.97 -6.70
N VAL A 23 10.17 -6.35 -7.84
CA VAL A 23 11.28 -5.37 -7.97
C VAL A 23 10.80 -3.92 -8.07
N GLU A 24 9.50 -3.66 -7.88
CA GLU A 24 9.12 -2.33 -7.39
C GLU A 24 9.42 -2.30 -5.90
N GLU A 25 10.51 -1.61 -5.53
CA GLU A 25 10.84 -1.27 -4.15
C GLU A 25 9.59 -0.69 -3.49
N LEU A 26 8.87 -1.53 -2.74
CA LEU A 26 7.81 -1.09 -1.85
C LEU A 26 8.51 -0.29 -0.76
N ASP A 27 8.67 1.02 -0.97
CA ASP A 27 8.74 1.97 0.12
C ASP A 27 7.61 1.56 1.07
N ALA A 28 7.96 0.99 2.23
CA ALA A 28 6.99 0.36 3.11
C ALA A 28 5.95 1.41 3.50
N THR A 29 4.77 1.36 2.88
CA THR A 29 3.71 2.32 3.12
C THR A 29 3.08 2.06 4.49
N TRP A 30 2.64 3.13 5.14
CA TRP A 30 1.85 2.94 6.35
C TRP A 30 0.45 2.49 5.98
N THR A 31 -0.09 1.54 6.75
CA THR A 31 -1.52 1.19 6.64
C THR A 31 -2.38 2.43 6.93
N THR A 32 -3.59 2.50 6.36
CA THR A 32 -4.56 3.57 6.63
C THR A 32 -4.70 3.87 8.13
N ALA A 33 -4.76 2.82 8.96
CA ALA A 33 -4.87 2.97 10.42
C ALA A 33 -3.63 3.60 11.05
N GLN A 34 -2.43 3.25 10.61
CA GLN A 34 -1.19 3.87 11.06
C GLN A 34 -1.12 5.34 10.65
N THR A 35 -1.41 5.64 9.38
CA THR A 35 -1.43 7.01 8.83
C THR A 35 -2.37 7.92 9.63
N LEU A 36 -3.63 7.50 9.83
CA LEU A 36 -4.60 8.31 10.56
C LEU A 36 -4.25 8.45 12.05
N LYS A 37 -3.66 7.42 12.66
CA LYS A 37 -3.17 7.47 14.04
C LYS A 37 -2.02 8.47 14.18
N PHE A 38 -1.07 8.49 13.25
CA PHE A 38 0.05 9.44 13.27
C PHE A 38 -0.43 10.87 13.02
N PHE A 39 -1.38 11.05 12.10
CA PHE A 39 -1.98 12.34 11.83
C PHE A 39 -2.73 12.90 13.03
N LYS A 40 -3.58 12.10 13.66
CA LYS A 40 -4.33 12.49 14.87
C LYS A 40 -3.41 12.85 16.04
N ARG A 41 -2.21 12.25 16.09
CA ARG A 41 -1.16 12.55 17.07
C ARG A 41 -0.28 13.73 16.68
N GLY A 42 -0.48 14.35 15.52
CA GLY A 42 0.36 15.44 15.02
C GLY A 42 1.78 15.02 14.64
N LEU A 43 2.02 13.73 14.37
CA LEU A 43 3.36 13.21 14.03
C LEU A 43 3.72 13.39 12.55
N ILE A 44 2.73 13.61 11.69
CA ILE A 44 2.91 13.80 10.25
C ILE A 44 2.02 14.94 9.75
N SER A 45 2.45 15.59 8.67
CA SER A 45 1.72 16.69 8.04
C SER A 45 0.50 16.19 7.24
N ILE A 46 -0.42 17.11 6.93
CA ILE A 46 -1.57 16.80 6.07
C ILE A 46 -1.14 16.34 4.67
N GLN A 47 -0.10 16.94 4.09
CA GLN A 47 0.43 16.54 2.79
C GLN A 47 0.99 15.12 2.83
N ARG A 48 1.62 14.72 3.96
CA ARG A 48 2.10 13.35 4.13
C ARG A 48 0.95 12.36 4.23
N VAL A 49 -0.15 12.72 4.90
CA VAL A 49 -1.36 11.88 4.95
C VAL A 49 -1.97 11.70 3.57
N GLU A 50 -2.08 12.76 2.78
CA GLU A 50 -2.59 12.70 1.41
C GLU A 50 -1.74 11.79 0.54
N GLN A 51 -0.41 11.89 0.64
CA GLN A 51 0.53 11.02 -0.07
C GLN A 51 0.33 9.55 0.32
N GLU A 52 0.31 9.22 1.61
CA GLU A 52 0.15 7.84 2.11
C GLU A 52 -1.22 7.24 1.74
N LEU A 53 -2.29 8.03 1.83
CA LEU A 53 -3.62 7.57 1.43
C LEU A 53 -3.73 7.39 -0.10
N THR A 54 -3.02 8.20 -0.88
CA THR A 54 -2.94 8.01 -2.34
C THR A 54 -2.18 6.73 -2.68
N LEU A 55 -1.06 6.46 -1.99
CA LEU A 55 -0.30 5.22 -2.14
C LEU A 55 -1.12 3.98 -1.73
N ASN A 56 -2.01 4.13 -0.75
CA ASN A 56 -2.96 3.09 -0.35
C ASN A 56 -4.19 2.98 -1.27
N GLY A 57 -4.25 3.72 -2.38
CA GLY A 57 -5.30 3.63 -3.40
C GLY A 57 -6.57 4.43 -3.12
N TYR A 58 -6.54 5.40 -2.19
CA TYR A 58 -7.67 6.29 -1.97
C TYR A 58 -7.68 7.47 -2.94
N ASN A 59 -8.88 7.88 -3.34
CA ASN A 59 -9.10 9.10 -4.12
C ASN A 59 -9.23 10.33 -3.20
N SER A 60 -9.17 11.53 -3.77
CA SER A 60 -9.21 12.79 -3.02
C SER A 60 -10.47 12.93 -2.15
N GLU A 61 -11.62 12.43 -2.62
CA GLU A 61 -12.86 12.45 -1.85
C GLU A 61 -12.75 11.65 -0.55
N ARG A 62 -12.34 10.37 -0.65
CA ARG A 62 -12.18 9.49 0.51
C ARG A 62 -11.08 9.99 1.45
N THR A 63 -9.97 10.46 0.89
CA THR A 63 -8.87 11.08 1.65
C THR A 63 -9.36 12.25 2.49
N ASN A 64 -10.14 13.16 1.91
CA ASN A 64 -10.70 14.31 2.61
C ASN A 64 -11.66 13.91 3.75
N ILE A 65 -12.48 12.88 3.56
CA ILE A 65 -13.39 12.38 4.61
C ILE A 65 -12.58 11.84 5.79
N LEU A 66 -11.58 10.99 5.53
CA LEU A 66 -10.74 10.38 6.57
C LEU A 66 -9.93 11.42 7.35
N ILE A 67 -9.40 12.45 6.68
CA ILE A 67 -8.68 13.56 7.32
C ILE A 67 -9.61 14.33 8.25
N ARG A 68 -10.84 14.64 7.82
CA ARG A 68 -11.83 15.36 8.64
C ARG A 68 -12.24 14.55 9.86
N ASP A 69 -12.51 13.26 9.69
CA ASP A 69 -12.86 12.35 10.79
C ASP A 69 -11.72 12.26 11.83
N ALA A 70 -10.47 12.14 11.36
CA ALA A 70 -9.31 12.04 12.25
C ALA A 70 -9.12 13.27 13.16
N GLN A 71 -9.51 14.45 12.70
CA GLN A 71 -9.44 15.72 13.44
C GLN A 71 -10.72 16.06 14.21
N TRP A 72 -11.78 15.26 14.06
CA TRP A 72 -13.04 15.54 14.73
C TRP A 72 -12.91 15.35 16.24
N THR A 73 -13.18 16.43 16.97
CA THR A 73 -13.34 16.45 18.44
C THR A 73 -14.82 16.65 18.77
N LYS A 74 -15.35 15.79 19.66
CA LYS A 74 -16.70 15.88 20.22
C LYS A 74 -16.90 17.12 21.06
#